data_AF-A0A2G8S8Z3-F1
#
_entry.id   AF-A0A2G8S8Z3-F1
#
_cell.length_a   1.000
_cell.length_b   1.000
_cell.length_c   1.000
_cell.angle_alpha   90.00
_cell.angle_beta   90.00
_cell.angle_gamma   90.00
#
_symmetry.space_group_name_H-M   'P 1'
#
loop_
_entity.id
_entity.type
_entity.pdbx_description
1 polymer ?
#
loop_
_entity_poly.entity_id
_entity_poly.type
_entity_poly.pdbx_seq_one_letter_code
_entity_poly.pdbx_strand_id
1 'polypeptide(L)'
;MPPRANSSKKRACSPDEPKPADKPQTRSSKRVKKDVTSTASTSTSLSTTSAPAAKSRTRPKAVNVVEDSAVAPSFHGNFDLYAMSLPFLSSVFAPKRDYAALLKTIRTYQAKPDNTAQIFLPEDTSKSGRFESLAVLDPIQEWPFDLALRSLARKPTLTFTAREMSDNAKFFSGAGAGSPAKGPGVTAAVALAYDQCGIASSKGAFKMRRAWVSADGRDEVFEGVFSVSIIYSSLYRGKCDETACRETFAFWGVRARVGEDGKEIGLGPGTGRRW
;
A
#
# COMPACT_ATOMS: atom_id res chain seq x y z
N MET A 1 -66.92 12.96 16.13
CA MET A 1 -65.85 11.95 15.97
C MET A 1 -64.82 12.14 17.08
N PRO A 2 -64.66 11.21 18.03
CA PRO A 2 -63.65 11.35 19.07
C PRO A 2 -62.29 10.75 18.64
N PRO A 3 -61.16 11.27 19.17
CA PRO A 3 -59.81 10.88 18.76
C PRO A 3 -59.34 9.58 19.43
N ARG A 4 -58.56 8.78 18.70
CA ARG A 4 -57.88 7.58 19.24
C ARG A 4 -56.59 7.95 19.94
N ALA A 5 -56.46 7.46 21.17
CA ALA A 5 -55.42 7.73 22.14
C ALA A 5 -54.08 7.03 21.84
N ASN A 6 -53.00 7.72 22.20
CA ASN A 6 -51.65 7.20 22.37
C ASN A 6 -51.58 6.23 23.56
N SER A 7 -50.86 5.11 23.41
CA SER A 7 -50.42 4.29 24.54
C SER A 7 -48.90 4.10 24.50
N SER A 8 -48.23 4.81 25.40
CA SER A 8 -46.82 4.72 25.72
C SER A 8 -46.60 3.58 26.72
N LYS A 9 -45.82 2.55 26.34
CA LYS A 9 -45.37 1.50 27.26
C LYS A 9 -44.11 1.96 28.00
N LYS A 10 -44.30 2.31 29.28
CA LYS A 10 -43.25 2.37 30.31
C LYS A 10 -42.63 0.98 30.47
N ARG A 11 -41.30 0.86 30.36
CA ARG A 11 -40.56 -0.30 30.89
C ARG A 11 -39.78 0.14 32.12
N ALA A 12 -39.88 -0.71 33.13
CA ALA A 12 -39.44 -0.49 34.49
C ALA A 12 -37.92 -0.54 34.64
N CYS A 13 -37.47 0.28 35.58
CA CYS A 13 -36.16 0.38 36.16
C CYS A 13 -35.90 -0.82 37.09
N SER A 14 -34.68 -1.34 37.09
CA SER A 14 -34.16 -2.34 38.04
C SER A 14 -32.74 -1.91 38.44
N PRO A 15 -32.26 -2.33 39.63
CA PRO A 15 -31.77 -1.40 40.65
C PRO A 15 -30.25 -1.28 40.77
N ASP A 16 -29.87 -0.21 41.47
CA ASP A 16 -28.54 0.20 41.89
C ASP A 16 -27.74 -0.91 42.61
N GLU A 17 -26.48 -1.07 42.21
CA GLU A 17 -25.44 -1.73 43.00
C GLU A 17 -24.35 -0.73 43.45
N PRO A 18 -23.78 -0.92 44.66
CA PRO A 18 -23.02 0.10 45.36
C PRO A 18 -21.56 0.22 44.91
N LYS A 19 -21.10 1.48 44.80
CA LYS A 19 -19.69 1.89 44.68
C LYS A 19 -18.85 1.49 45.91
N PRO A 20 -17.63 0.96 45.71
CA PRO A 20 -16.54 1.13 46.65
C PRO A 20 -15.63 2.30 46.27
N ALA A 21 -15.08 2.91 47.31
CA ALA A 21 -14.37 4.17 47.33
C ALA A 21 -12.84 4.06 47.05
N ASP A 22 -12.31 5.21 46.64
CA ASP A 22 -11.01 5.82 47.00
C ASP A 22 -9.65 5.20 46.57
N LYS A 23 -9.00 5.96 45.66
CA LYS A 23 -7.59 6.46 45.66
C LYS A 23 -6.46 5.47 45.26
N PRO A 24 -5.26 5.93 44.83
CA PRO A 24 -4.74 7.31 44.82
C PRO A 24 -4.15 7.83 43.48
N GLN A 25 -4.08 9.16 43.48
CA GLN A 25 -3.43 10.07 42.53
C GLN A 25 -1.90 9.96 42.61
N THR A 26 -1.22 9.55 41.53
CA THR A 26 0.25 9.60 41.45
C THR A 26 0.77 10.72 40.54
N ARG A 27 1.78 11.38 41.10
CA ARG A 27 2.40 12.65 40.73
C ARG A 27 3.19 12.64 39.41
N SER A 28 3.02 13.74 38.69
CA SER A 28 4.08 14.63 38.14
C SER A 28 5.56 14.24 38.35
N SER A 29 6.29 14.16 37.24
CA SER A 29 7.75 14.40 37.13
C SER A 29 8.04 14.77 35.66
N LYS A 30 8.15 16.04 35.26
CA LYS A 30 9.25 17.01 35.41
C LYS A 30 10.60 16.53 34.83
N ARG A 31 10.81 16.89 33.55
CA ARG A 31 11.99 17.57 32.98
C ARG A 31 13.38 17.02 33.34
N VAL A 32 14.08 16.47 32.35
CA VAL A 32 15.54 16.62 32.21
C VAL A 32 15.88 16.95 30.76
N LYS A 33 16.31 18.20 30.53
CA LYS A 33 17.12 18.62 29.39
C LYS A 33 18.54 18.13 29.65
N LYS A 34 19.19 17.55 28.65
CA LYS A 34 20.66 17.47 28.63
C LYS A 34 21.17 17.93 27.27
N ASP A 35 21.58 19.20 27.25
CA ASP A 35 22.58 19.73 26.33
C ASP A 35 23.92 19.03 26.62
N VAL A 36 24.60 18.54 25.58
CA VAL A 36 26.06 18.47 25.55
C VAL A 36 26.52 18.90 24.16
N THR A 37 26.98 20.13 24.13
CA THR A 37 27.90 20.75 23.18
C THR A 37 29.26 20.06 23.20
N SER A 38 29.89 19.85 22.04
CA SER A 38 31.36 19.96 21.85
C SER A 38 31.70 19.70 20.36
N THR A 39 32.03 20.75 19.59
CA THR A 39 33.40 21.21 19.22
C THR A 39 33.88 20.53 17.91
N ALA A 40 33.90 21.25 16.77
CA ALA A 40 35.06 21.95 16.16
C ALA A 40 36.25 21.01 15.92
N SER A 41 36.97 20.92 14.79
CA SER A 41 37.33 21.82 13.70
C SER A 41 37.81 20.89 12.54
N THR A 42 37.96 21.29 11.28
CA THR A 42 39.21 21.89 10.77
C THR A 42 39.12 22.00 9.23
N SER A 43 39.45 23.20 8.76
CA SER A 43 39.79 23.66 7.42
C SER A 43 40.81 22.81 6.65
N THR A 44 40.83 22.85 5.31
CA THR A 44 42.02 22.88 4.39
C THR A 44 41.48 22.92 2.94
N SER A 45 41.35 24.09 2.32
CA SER A 45 42.30 24.80 1.45
C SER A 45 42.52 24.22 0.04
N LEU A 46 42.28 25.12 -0.92
CA LEU A 46 42.58 25.14 -2.34
C LEU A 46 43.93 24.54 -2.76
N SER A 47 43.95 23.88 -3.92
CA SER A 47 45.08 23.98 -4.85
C SER A 47 44.68 23.63 -6.28
N THR A 48 44.72 24.68 -7.10
CA THR A 48 44.77 24.71 -8.56
C THR A 48 45.98 23.92 -9.08
N THR A 49 45.83 23.07 -10.10
CA THR A 49 46.94 22.72 -10.99
C THR A 49 46.46 22.50 -12.40
N SER A 50 47.24 23.08 -13.30
CA SER A 50 47.10 23.35 -14.72
C SER A 50 47.10 22.13 -15.64
N ALA A 51 46.58 22.39 -16.84
CA ALA A 51 46.59 21.57 -18.05
C ALA A 51 47.94 20.90 -18.38
N PRO A 52 47.88 19.84 -19.21
CA PRO A 52 48.40 20.02 -20.55
C PRO A 52 47.47 19.48 -21.66
N ALA A 53 47.52 20.19 -22.78
CA ALA A 53 46.97 19.80 -24.06
C ALA A 53 47.57 18.48 -24.56
N ALA A 54 46.74 17.61 -25.18
CA ALA A 54 46.99 17.09 -26.52
C ALA A 54 45.95 16.03 -26.97
N LYS A 55 45.74 16.00 -28.28
CA LYS A 55 45.18 14.93 -29.13
C LYS A 55 43.65 14.83 -29.25
N SER A 56 43.17 15.65 -30.18
CA SER A 56 42.12 15.34 -31.15
C SER A 56 42.02 13.83 -31.43
N ARG A 57 41.03 13.18 -30.80
CA ARG A 57 40.51 11.86 -31.20
C ARG A 57 39.22 12.10 -31.96
N THR A 58 39.23 11.62 -33.20
CA THR A 58 38.09 11.53 -34.11
C THR A 58 36.88 10.99 -33.36
N ARG A 59 35.87 11.85 -33.19
CA ARG A 59 34.61 11.54 -32.53
C ARG A 59 33.93 10.41 -33.29
N PRO A 60 33.73 9.22 -32.70
CA PRO A 60 32.88 8.21 -33.29
C PRO A 60 31.50 8.84 -33.47
N LYS A 61 30.92 8.72 -34.68
CA LYS A 61 29.50 9.03 -34.91
C LYS A 61 28.72 8.34 -33.80
N ALA A 62 28.02 9.15 -33.00
CA ALA A 62 27.06 8.66 -32.04
C ALA A 62 26.09 7.78 -32.84
N VAL A 63 26.20 6.47 -32.65
CA VAL A 63 25.14 5.56 -32.98
C VAL A 63 23.97 6.06 -32.14
N ASN A 64 22.96 6.61 -32.81
CA ASN A 64 21.64 6.78 -32.20
C ASN A 64 21.24 5.39 -31.73
N VAL A 65 21.53 5.12 -30.46
CA VAL A 65 20.91 4.04 -29.71
C VAL A 65 19.44 4.38 -29.82
N VAL A 66 18.76 3.61 -30.66
CA VAL A 66 17.31 3.62 -30.79
C VAL A 66 16.79 3.60 -29.35
N GLU A 67 16.22 4.73 -28.91
CA GLU A 67 15.49 4.79 -27.66
C GLU A 67 14.36 3.79 -27.82
N ASP A 68 14.61 2.60 -27.27
CA ASP A 68 13.70 1.50 -27.19
C ASP A 68 12.43 2.07 -26.58
N SER A 69 11.38 2.17 -27.41
CA SER A 69 10.12 2.82 -27.07
C SER A 69 9.50 2.01 -25.93
N ALA A 70 9.84 2.38 -24.70
CA ALA A 70 9.41 1.67 -23.51
C ALA A 70 7.89 1.73 -23.46
N VAL A 71 7.25 0.62 -23.84
CA VAL A 71 5.79 0.49 -23.92
C VAL A 71 5.19 1.03 -22.63
N ALA A 72 4.22 1.94 -22.78
CA ALA A 72 3.57 2.58 -21.64
C ALA A 72 2.98 1.50 -20.70
N PRO A 73 3.13 1.66 -19.38
CA PRO A 73 2.64 0.66 -18.43
C PRO A 73 1.11 0.57 -18.49
N SER A 74 0.61 -0.66 -18.62
CA SER A 74 -0.82 -0.95 -18.42
C SER A 74 -1.09 -1.25 -16.95
N PHE A 75 -2.03 -0.50 -16.35
CA PHE A 75 -2.42 -0.68 -14.94
C PHE A 75 -3.75 -1.42 -14.76
N HIS A 76 -4.38 -1.91 -15.83
CA HIS A 76 -5.63 -2.67 -15.70
C HIS A 76 -5.37 -4.17 -15.55
N GLY A 77 -6.37 -4.89 -15.04
CA GLY A 77 -6.34 -6.34 -14.84
C GLY A 77 -6.26 -6.74 -13.37
N ASN A 78 -6.03 -8.03 -13.13
CA ASN A 78 -5.82 -8.58 -11.80
C ASN A 78 -4.34 -8.53 -11.41
N PHE A 79 -4.08 -8.21 -10.14
CA PHE A 79 -2.74 -8.23 -9.58
C PHE A 79 -2.72 -8.95 -8.24
N ASP A 80 -1.68 -9.77 -8.05
CA ASP A 80 -1.32 -10.32 -6.75
C ASP A 80 -0.32 -9.37 -6.09
N LEU A 81 -0.61 -8.99 -4.85
CA LEU A 81 0.22 -8.08 -4.07
C LEU A 81 0.94 -8.86 -2.97
N TYR A 82 2.23 -8.59 -2.83
CA TYR A 82 3.10 -9.20 -1.82
C TYR A 82 3.72 -8.11 -0.97
N ALA A 83 3.46 -8.13 0.34
CA ALA A 83 4.02 -7.15 1.25
C ALA A 83 5.55 -7.17 1.22
N MET A 84 6.15 -5.98 1.19
CA MET A 84 7.61 -5.85 1.19
C MET A 84 8.25 -6.30 2.51
N SER A 85 7.46 -6.41 3.58
CA SER A 85 7.88 -6.93 4.87
C SER A 85 8.10 -8.45 4.90
N LEU A 86 7.67 -9.20 3.88
CA LEU A 86 7.82 -10.65 3.83
C LEU A 86 9.31 -11.06 3.78
N PRO A 87 9.84 -11.80 4.78
CA PRO A 87 11.27 -12.10 4.88
C PRO A 87 11.83 -12.87 3.68
N PHE A 88 11.05 -13.80 3.12
CA PHE A 88 11.49 -14.64 1.99
C PHE A 88 11.59 -13.88 0.66
N LEU A 89 10.88 -12.76 0.50
CA LEU A 89 11.00 -11.89 -0.67
C LEU A 89 12.06 -10.82 -0.47
N SER A 90 12.03 -10.17 0.71
CA SER A 90 12.96 -9.09 1.04
C SER A 90 14.42 -9.56 1.06
N SER A 91 14.70 -10.79 1.49
CA SER A 91 16.04 -11.39 1.47
C SER A 91 16.56 -11.70 0.07
N VAL A 92 15.69 -11.98 -0.90
CA VAL A 92 16.06 -12.18 -2.31
C VAL A 92 16.32 -10.84 -2.99
N PHE A 93 15.49 -9.85 -2.68
CA PHE A 93 15.59 -8.53 -3.30
C PHE A 93 16.77 -7.72 -2.76
N ALA A 94 17.00 -7.69 -1.45
CA ALA A 94 18.08 -6.93 -0.84
C ALA A 94 19.35 -7.78 -0.65
N PRO A 95 20.57 -7.20 -0.78
CA PRO A 95 20.86 -5.78 -0.97
C PRO A 95 20.96 -5.33 -2.44
N LYS A 96 21.03 -6.26 -3.40
CA LYS A 96 21.36 -5.96 -4.81
C LYS A 96 20.21 -5.37 -5.64
N ARG A 97 18.97 -5.42 -5.14
CA ARG A 97 17.73 -5.04 -5.84
C ARG A 97 17.54 -5.78 -7.15
N ASP A 98 17.46 -7.11 -7.06
CA ASP A 98 17.25 -7.98 -8.23
C ASP A 98 15.76 -8.26 -8.44
N TYR A 99 15.14 -7.48 -9.34
CA TYR A 99 13.73 -7.66 -9.70
C TYR A 99 13.44 -8.98 -10.43
N ALA A 100 14.39 -9.50 -11.20
CA ALA A 100 14.22 -10.75 -11.92
C ALA A 100 14.19 -11.93 -10.94
N ALA A 101 15.10 -11.94 -9.97
CA ALA A 101 15.12 -12.94 -8.89
C ALA A 101 13.87 -12.83 -7.99
N LEU A 102 13.45 -11.60 -7.66
CA LEU A 102 12.22 -11.34 -6.91
C LEU A 102 11.00 -11.90 -7.65
N LEU A 103 10.82 -11.57 -8.93
CA LEU A 103 9.69 -12.04 -9.73
C LEU A 103 9.66 -13.57 -9.83
N LYS A 104 10.81 -14.22 -10.05
CA LYS A 104 10.92 -15.68 -10.07
C LYS A 104 10.47 -16.29 -8.74
N THR A 105 10.87 -15.67 -7.63
CA THR A 105 10.44 -16.10 -6.29
C THR A 105 8.94 -15.91 -6.13
N ILE A 106 8.40 -14.73 -6.41
CA ILE A 106 6.96 -14.44 -6.35
C ILE A 106 6.15 -15.46 -7.16
N ARG A 107 6.56 -15.77 -8.40
CA ARG A 107 5.89 -16.76 -9.26
C ARG A 107 5.83 -18.16 -8.66
N THR A 108 6.85 -18.53 -7.88
CA THR A 108 6.88 -19.81 -7.15
C THR A 108 5.78 -19.86 -6.09
N TYR A 109 5.48 -18.71 -5.46
CA TYR A 109 4.42 -18.58 -4.47
C TYR A 109 3.05 -18.27 -5.08
N GLN A 110 2.95 -17.65 -6.26
CA GLN A 110 1.67 -17.45 -6.97
C GLN A 110 0.94 -18.76 -7.29
N ALA A 111 1.66 -19.90 -7.32
CA ALA A 111 1.02 -21.21 -7.43
C ALA A 111 0.24 -21.63 -6.18
N LYS A 112 0.44 -20.91 -5.07
CA LYS A 112 -0.28 -21.07 -3.82
C LYS A 112 -1.13 -19.82 -3.59
N PRO A 113 -2.26 -19.92 -2.87
CA PRO A 113 -3.03 -18.76 -2.45
C PRO A 113 -2.34 -18.04 -1.27
N ASP A 114 -1.06 -17.65 -1.45
CA ASP A 114 -0.18 -17.09 -0.42
C ASP A 114 0.25 -15.65 -0.76
N ASN A 115 -0.65 -14.91 -1.39
CA ASN A 115 -0.51 -13.48 -1.64
C ASN A 115 -0.99 -12.67 -0.42
N THR A 116 -0.39 -11.50 -0.17
CA THR A 116 -0.83 -10.61 0.91
C THR A 116 -2.19 -9.99 0.61
N ALA A 117 -2.40 -9.61 -0.64
CA ALA A 117 -3.65 -9.04 -1.12
C ALA A 117 -3.82 -9.32 -2.61
N GLN A 118 -5.04 -9.16 -3.09
CA GLN A 118 -5.40 -9.22 -4.50
C GLN A 118 -6.15 -7.96 -4.87
N ILE A 119 -5.92 -7.47 -6.08
CA ILE A 119 -6.65 -6.32 -6.62
C ILE A 119 -7.13 -6.59 -8.03
N PHE A 120 -8.19 -5.89 -8.40
CA PHE A 120 -8.61 -5.74 -9.78
C PHE A 120 -8.74 -4.26 -10.12
N LEU A 121 -8.10 -3.85 -11.21
CA LEU A 121 -8.16 -2.49 -11.72
C LEU A 121 -8.89 -2.49 -13.07
N PRO A 122 -10.04 -1.82 -13.18
CA PRO A 122 -10.77 -1.72 -14.45
C PRO A 122 -9.97 -0.89 -15.46
N GLU A 123 -10.18 -1.18 -16.74
CA GLU A 123 -9.62 -0.37 -17.81
C GLU A 123 -10.16 1.08 -17.76
N ASP A 124 -11.47 1.20 -17.59
CA ASP A 124 -12.19 2.45 -17.39
C ASP A 124 -12.07 2.92 -15.94
N THR A 125 -11.33 4.02 -15.74
CA THR A 125 -11.08 4.60 -14.41
C THR A 125 -12.31 5.23 -13.76
N SER A 126 -13.42 5.38 -14.49
CA SER A 126 -14.70 5.81 -13.90
C SER A 126 -15.35 4.69 -13.07
N LYS A 127 -15.00 3.43 -13.34
CA LYS A 127 -15.46 2.27 -12.58
C LYS A 127 -14.58 2.07 -11.34
N SER A 128 -15.17 1.52 -10.29
CA SER A 128 -14.41 1.15 -9.09
C SER A 128 -13.63 -0.15 -9.32
N GLY A 129 -12.38 -0.18 -8.86
CA GLY A 129 -11.63 -1.42 -8.73
C GLY A 129 -12.00 -2.18 -7.46
N ARG A 130 -11.38 -3.34 -7.27
CA ARG A 130 -11.59 -4.21 -6.11
C ARG A 130 -10.28 -4.48 -5.40
N PHE A 131 -10.37 -4.69 -4.10
CA PHE A 131 -9.26 -5.04 -3.24
C PHE A 131 -9.73 -6.06 -2.21
N GLU A 132 -8.92 -7.10 -2.01
CA GLU A 132 -9.15 -8.15 -1.01
C GLU A 132 -7.82 -8.46 -0.30
N SER A 133 -7.85 -8.60 1.02
CA SER A 133 -6.67 -8.98 1.80
C SER A 133 -7.06 -9.71 3.06
N LEU A 134 -6.35 -10.81 3.35
CA LEU A 134 -6.49 -11.57 4.59
C LEU A 134 -6.01 -10.80 5.83
N ALA A 135 -5.31 -9.67 5.66
CA ALA A 135 -4.91 -8.81 6.77
C ALA A 135 -6.04 -7.87 7.23
N VAL A 136 -7.09 -7.71 6.43
CA VAL A 136 -8.17 -6.75 6.69
C VAL A 136 -9.48 -7.53 6.88
N LEU A 137 -9.66 -8.10 8.06
CA LEU A 137 -10.79 -9.00 8.39
C LEU A 137 -11.88 -8.30 9.20
N ASP A 138 -13.13 -8.72 8.98
CA ASP A 138 -14.24 -8.47 9.89
C ASP A 138 -13.96 -9.19 11.22
N PRO A 139 -13.89 -8.48 12.36
CA PRO A 139 -13.53 -9.08 13.64
C PRO A 139 -14.58 -10.05 14.20
N ILE A 140 -15.79 -10.07 13.64
CA ILE A 140 -16.87 -10.97 14.06
C ILE A 140 -16.98 -12.17 13.12
N GLN A 141 -16.92 -11.92 11.81
CA GLN A 141 -17.06 -12.99 10.80
C GLN A 141 -15.73 -13.68 10.48
N GLU A 142 -14.60 -13.07 10.87
CA GLU A 142 -13.24 -13.48 10.49
C GLU A 142 -13.05 -13.59 8.97
N TRP A 143 -13.87 -12.85 8.20
CA TRP A 143 -13.84 -12.83 6.74
C TRP A 143 -13.20 -11.55 6.23
N PRO A 144 -12.48 -11.58 5.10
CA PRO A 144 -11.94 -10.37 4.49
C PRO A 144 -13.03 -9.34 4.21
N PHE A 145 -12.75 -8.07 4.50
CA PHE A 145 -13.61 -6.98 4.06
C PHE A 145 -13.60 -6.86 2.54
N ASP A 146 -14.78 -6.76 1.94
CA ASP A 146 -14.94 -6.38 0.53
C ASP A 146 -14.56 -4.89 0.36
N LEU A 147 -13.34 -4.61 -0.12
CA LEU A 147 -12.86 -3.24 -0.35
C LEU A 147 -12.96 -2.84 -1.82
N ALA A 148 -13.32 -1.57 -2.06
CA ALA A 148 -13.38 -0.95 -3.36
C ALA A 148 -12.26 0.09 -3.53
N LEU A 149 -11.65 0.09 -4.71
CA LEU A 149 -10.70 1.11 -5.17
C LEU A 149 -11.48 2.18 -5.94
N ARG A 150 -11.87 3.25 -5.26
CA ARG A 150 -12.69 4.34 -5.77
C ARG A 150 -11.83 5.47 -6.32
N SER A 151 -12.43 6.33 -7.16
CA SER A 151 -11.78 7.54 -7.68
C SER A 151 -10.42 7.25 -8.32
N LEU A 152 -10.36 6.21 -9.15
CA LEU A 152 -9.13 5.81 -9.82
C LEU A 152 -8.62 6.94 -10.71
N ALA A 153 -7.34 7.26 -10.57
CA ALA A 153 -6.69 8.29 -11.37
C ALA A 153 -5.33 7.81 -11.86
N ARG A 154 -5.13 7.83 -13.17
CA ARG A 154 -3.82 7.67 -13.79
C ARG A 154 -3.05 8.98 -13.65
N LYS A 155 -1.81 8.89 -13.19
CA LYS A 155 -0.91 10.03 -13.04
C LYS A 155 0.29 9.82 -13.95
N PRO A 156 0.69 10.81 -14.78
CA PRO A 156 1.92 10.70 -15.58
C PRO A 156 3.15 10.65 -14.68
N THR A 157 3.04 11.18 -13.46
CA THR A 157 4.08 11.13 -12.44
C THR A 157 3.45 10.86 -11.09
N LEU A 158 3.62 9.63 -10.61
CA LEU A 158 3.28 9.23 -9.25
C LEU A 158 4.47 9.52 -8.33
N THR A 159 4.16 10.12 -7.18
CA THR A 159 5.11 10.32 -6.09
C THR A 159 4.58 9.69 -4.81
N PHE A 160 5.51 9.13 -4.03
CA PHE A 160 5.24 8.69 -2.68
C PHE A 160 5.62 9.82 -1.71
N THR A 161 4.93 9.90 -0.58
CA THR A 161 5.23 10.85 0.48
C THR A 161 6.57 10.49 1.14
N ALA A 162 7.19 11.46 1.81
CA ALA A 162 8.44 11.22 2.54
C ALA A 162 8.32 10.08 3.55
N ARG A 163 7.15 9.96 4.23
CA ARG A 163 6.86 8.89 5.18
C ARG A 163 6.75 7.51 4.52
N GLU A 164 6.01 7.43 3.43
CA GLU A 164 5.87 6.20 2.64
C GLU A 164 7.24 5.68 2.18
N MET A 165 8.13 6.60 1.78
CA MET A 165 9.50 6.28 1.36
C MET A 165 10.43 5.95 2.53
N SER A 166 10.38 6.67 3.65
CA SER A 166 11.28 6.44 4.79
C SER A 166 11.05 5.07 5.42
N ASP A 167 9.79 4.70 5.59
CA ASP A 167 9.40 3.46 6.26
C ASP A 167 9.78 2.23 5.41
N ASN A 168 10.01 2.42 4.11
CA ASN A 168 10.25 1.36 3.12
C ASN A 168 11.50 1.61 2.25
N ALA A 169 12.43 2.45 2.72
CA ALA A 169 13.55 2.94 1.92
C ALA A 169 14.46 1.82 1.37
N LYS A 170 14.53 0.69 2.08
CA LYS A 170 15.28 -0.50 1.65
C LYS A 170 14.68 -1.18 0.40
N PHE A 171 13.39 -0.99 0.15
CA PHE A 171 12.65 -1.74 -0.88
C PHE A 171 12.25 -0.90 -2.08
N PHE A 172 11.88 0.37 -1.88
CA PHE A 172 11.53 1.23 -3.01
C PHE A 172 12.72 1.41 -3.94
N SER A 173 12.42 1.39 -5.24
CA SER A 173 13.32 1.83 -6.30
C SER A 173 13.84 3.23 -5.97
N GLY A 174 15.09 3.31 -5.50
CA GLY A 174 15.81 4.59 -5.44
C GLY A 174 16.09 5.10 -6.86
N ALA A 175 16.64 6.31 -7.00
CA ALA A 175 17.06 6.87 -8.29
C ALA A 175 18.28 6.16 -8.93
N GLY A 176 18.39 4.84 -8.77
CA GLY A 176 19.47 4.01 -9.29
C GLY A 176 19.11 3.36 -10.63
N ALA A 177 20.13 3.30 -11.50
CA ALA A 177 20.17 2.79 -12.87
C ALA A 177 18.99 1.93 -13.34
N GLY A 178 18.03 2.55 -14.02
CA GLY A 178 17.11 1.86 -14.94
C GLY A 178 15.64 2.22 -14.81
N SER A 179 15.18 2.74 -13.67
CA SER A 179 13.78 3.16 -13.50
C SER A 179 13.72 4.49 -12.76
N PRO A 180 13.05 5.52 -13.30
CA PRO A 180 13.02 6.81 -12.65
C PRO A 180 12.26 6.70 -11.33
N ALA A 181 12.80 7.30 -10.26
CA ALA A 181 12.15 7.41 -8.94
C ALA A 181 10.79 8.14 -8.99
N LYS A 182 10.35 8.55 -10.18
CA LYS A 182 9.12 9.22 -10.56
C LYS A 182 8.70 8.64 -11.90
N GLY A 183 7.48 8.15 -12.03
CA GLY A 183 7.00 7.57 -13.28
C GLY A 183 5.49 7.47 -13.32
N PRO A 184 4.91 7.04 -14.45
CA PRO A 184 3.47 6.83 -14.55
C PRO A 184 2.98 5.87 -13.46
N GLY A 185 1.79 6.14 -12.92
CA GLY A 185 1.20 5.32 -11.87
C GLY A 185 -0.30 5.51 -11.77
N VAL A 186 -0.90 4.74 -10.87
CA VAL A 186 -2.32 4.80 -10.53
C VAL A 186 -2.48 5.11 -9.05
N THR A 187 -3.47 5.94 -8.74
CA THR A 187 -3.93 6.23 -7.37
C THR A 187 -5.40 5.89 -7.22
N ALA A 188 -5.81 5.44 -6.05
CA ALA A 188 -7.22 5.24 -5.69
C ALA A 188 -7.48 5.65 -4.23
N ALA A 189 -8.72 6.03 -3.94
CA ALA A 189 -9.25 6.01 -2.58
C ALA A 189 -9.70 4.59 -2.24
N VAL A 190 -9.45 4.15 -1.01
CA VAL A 190 -9.90 2.84 -0.52
C VAL A 190 -11.05 3.04 0.45
N ALA A 191 -12.14 2.30 0.25
CA ALA A 191 -13.29 2.26 1.15
C ALA A 191 -13.96 0.90 1.05
N LEU A 192 -14.90 0.59 1.94
CA LEU A 192 -15.75 -0.59 1.78
C LEU A 192 -16.53 -0.53 0.47
N ALA A 193 -16.69 -1.66 -0.19
CA ALA A 193 -17.47 -1.77 -1.42
C ALA A 193 -18.95 -1.48 -1.17
N TYR A 194 -19.45 -1.89 0.01
CA TYR A 194 -20.83 -1.77 0.43
C TYR A 194 -20.92 -1.23 1.86
N ASP A 195 -22.05 -0.62 2.18
CA ASP A 195 -22.35 -0.28 3.56
C ASP A 195 -22.57 -1.58 4.34
N GLN A 196 -21.72 -1.81 5.34
CA GLN A 196 -21.79 -2.98 6.20
C GLN A 196 -22.26 -2.56 7.59
N CYS A 197 -23.21 -3.31 8.14
CA CYS A 197 -23.70 -3.08 9.49
C CYS A 197 -22.55 -3.22 10.50
N GLY A 198 -22.44 -2.29 11.43
CA GLY A 198 -21.39 -2.31 12.45
C GLY A 198 -20.12 -1.54 12.08
N ILE A 199 -20.03 -0.99 10.86
CA ILE A 199 -18.96 -0.08 10.47
C ILE A 199 -19.46 1.35 10.51
N ALA A 200 -18.74 2.23 11.22
CA ALA A 200 -19.06 3.66 11.29
C ALA A 200 -18.48 4.44 10.12
N SER A 201 -17.25 4.14 9.70
CA SER A 201 -16.63 4.75 8.53
C SER A 201 -15.46 3.91 8.01
N SER A 202 -15.15 4.05 6.72
CA SER A 202 -13.95 3.46 6.11
C SER A 202 -13.28 4.49 5.21
N LYS A 203 -11.94 4.55 5.26
CA LYS A 203 -11.14 5.41 4.37
C LYS A 203 -9.73 4.86 4.22
N GLY A 204 -9.10 5.16 3.09
CA GLY A 204 -7.75 4.71 2.81
C GLY A 204 -7.24 5.22 1.47
N ALA A 205 -6.03 4.82 1.12
CA ALA A 205 -5.38 5.22 -0.11
C ALA A 205 -4.58 4.06 -0.70
N PHE A 206 -4.58 3.99 -2.02
CA PHE A 206 -3.82 3.04 -2.81
C PHE A 206 -2.98 3.80 -3.85
N LYS A 207 -1.71 3.44 -3.97
CA LYS A 207 -0.77 4.00 -4.95
C LYS A 207 0.05 2.87 -5.54
N MET A 208 0.19 2.84 -6.86
CA MET A 208 0.99 1.82 -7.55
C MET A 208 1.66 2.39 -8.81
N ARG A 209 2.91 2.03 -9.04
CA ARG A 209 3.65 2.33 -10.28
C ARG A 209 4.42 1.11 -10.77
N ARG A 210 4.79 1.10 -12.05
CA ARG A 210 5.71 0.08 -12.57
C ARG A 210 7.12 0.37 -12.05
N ALA A 211 7.74 -0.62 -11.42
CA ALA A 211 9.10 -0.53 -10.88
C ALA A 211 10.13 -1.06 -11.87
N TRP A 212 9.80 -2.17 -12.53
CA TRP A 212 10.69 -2.89 -13.42
C TRP A 212 9.92 -3.57 -14.55
N VAL A 213 10.58 -3.71 -15.69
CA VAL A 213 10.12 -4.49 -16.85
C VAL A 213 11.30 -5.32 -17.36
N SER A 214 11.04 -6.56 -17.77
CA SER A 214 12.04 -7.41 -18.40
C SER A 214 12.50 -6.85 -19.75
N ALA A 215 13.66 -7.33 -20.21
CA ALA A 215 14.22 -6.92 -21.49
C ALA A 215 13.31 -7.23 -22.69
N ASP A 216 12.43 -8.23 -22.58
CA ASP A 216 11.47 -8.60 -23.61
C ASP A 216 10.10 -7.93 -23.45
N GLY A 217 9.92 -7.08 -22.42
CA GLY A 217 8.67 -6.35 -22.18
C GLY A 217 7.51 -7.20 -21.67
N ARG A 218 7.69 -8.51 -21.49
CA ARG A 218 6.61 -9.45 -21.13
C ARG A 218 6.34 -9.51 -19.64
N ASP A 219 7.39 -9.32 -18.85
CA ASP A 219 7.34 -9.42 -17.41
C ASP A 219 7.51 -8.04 -16.78
N GLU A 220 6.74 -7.76 -15.76
CA GLU A 220 6.81 -6.50 -15.05
C GLU A 220 6.52 -6.69 -13.56
N VAL A 221 7.15 -5.84 -12.77
CA VAL A 221 6.96 -5.75 -11.34
C VAL A 221 6.51 -4.33 -11.03
N PHE A 222 5.46 -4.23 -10.24
CA PHE A 222 4.93 -2.98 -9.72
C PHE A 222 5.36 -2.82 -8.27
N GLU A 223 5.45 -1.57 -7.84
CA GLU A 223 5.64 -1.24 -6.42
C GLU A 223 4.59 -0.21 -6.00
N GLY A 224 4.19 -0.27 -4.74
CA GLY A 224 3.12 0.57 -4.26
C GLY A 224 2.97 0.60 -2.75
N VAL A 225 2.00 1.39 -2.30
CA VAL A 225 1.57 1.48 -0.91
C VAL A 225 0.07 1.36 -0.85
N PHE A 226 -0.39 0.59 0.13
CA PHE A 226 -1.78 0.47 0.53
C PHE A 226 -1.95 0.97 1.96
N SER A 227 -3.06 1.64 2.23
CA SER A 227 -3.48 2.00 3.59
C SER A 227 -4.99 1.99 3.69
N VAL A 228 -5.53 1.52 4.81
CA VAL A 228 -6.96 1.57 5.13
C VAL A 228 -7.16 1.74 6.63
N SER A 229 -8.20 2.47 7.01
CA SER A 229 -8.71 2.59 8.37
C SER A 229 -10.21 2.37 8.33
N ILE A 230 -10.66 1.33 9.03
CA ILE A 230 -12.07 0.96 9.18
C ILE A 230 -12.44 1.19 10.64
N ILE A 231 -13.29 2.17 10.91
CA ILE A 231 -13.72 2.52 12.26
C ILE A 231 -15.03 1.79 12.55
N TYR A 232 -15.06 1.03 13.63
CA TYR A 232 -16.23 0.26 14.04
C TYR A 232 -17.25 1.12 14.77
N SER A 233 -18.54 0.84 14.53
CA SER A 233 -19.64 1.47 15.25
C SER A 233 -19.80 0.86 16.64
N SER A 234 -20.66 1.44 17.47
CA SER A 234 -20.97 0.92 18.81
C SER A 234 -21.50 -0.53 18.79
N LEU A 235 -22.07 -0.99 17.68
CA LEU A 235 -22.56 -2.37 17.53
C LEU A 235 -21.42 -3.40 17.60
N TYR A 236 -20.24 -3.06 17.08
CA TYR A 236 -19.07 -3.94 17.08
C TYR A 236 -18.27 -3.82 18.39
N ARG A 237 -18.29 -2.65 19.05
CA ARG A 237 -17.59 -2.44 20.34
C ARG A 237 -18.06 -3.37 21.46
N GLY A 238 -19.27 -3.93 21.36
CA GLY A 238 -19.76 -4.93 22.31
C GLY A 238 -19.27 -6.35 22.03
N LYS A 239 -18.60 -6.59 20.89
CA LYS A 239 -18.22 -7.93 20.40
C LYS A 239 -16.73 -8.07 20.10
N CYS A 240 -16.02 -6.96 19.89
CA CYS A 240 -14.58 -6.91 19.68
C CYS A 240 -13.97 -5.83 20.55
N ASP A 241 -12.82 -6.10 21.16
CA ASP A 241 -12.06 -5.14 21.99
C ASP A 241 -11.46 -4.01 21.15
N GLU A 242 -11.28 -4.24 19.85
CA GLU A 242 -10.75 -3.25 18.94
C GLU A 242 -11.83 -2.24 18.52
N THR A 243 -11.41 -0.98 18.34
CA THR A 243 -12.31 0.11 17.92
C THR A 243 -12.17 0.43 16.44
N ALA A 244 -11.12 -0.06 15.79
CA ALA A 244 -10.85 0.12 14.38
C ALA A 244 -9.80 -0.88 13.90
N CYS A 245 -9.93 -1.33 12.65
CA CYS A 245 -8.85 -1.98 11.91
C CYS A 245 -8.06 -0.92 11.13
N ARG A 246 -6.73 -0.93 11.26
CA ARG A 246 -5.83 -0.02 10.55
C ARG A 246 -4.69 -0.80 9.93
N GLU A 247 -4.71 -0.92 8.62
CA GLU A 247 -3.67 -1.62 7.89
C GLU A 247 -2.92 -0.68 6.97
N THR A 248 -1.61 -0.84 6.90
CA THR A 248 -0.74 -0.10 5.99
C THR A 248 0.47 -0.95 5.66
N PHE A 249 0.76 -1.11 4.37
CA PHE A 249 1.95 -1.82 3.92
C PHE A 249 2.39 -1.34 2.54
N ALA A 250 3.69 -1.39 2.29
CA ALA A 250 4.23 -1.33 0.94
C ALA A 250 4.24 -2.72 0.32
N PHE A 251 4.09 -2.80 -1.00
CA PHE A 251 3.98 -4.06 -1.71
C PHE A 251 4.74 -4.08 -3.04
N TRP A 252 5.16 -5.28 -3.44
CA TRP A 252 5.39 -5.61 -4.84
C TRP A 252 4.10 -6.16 -5.45
N GLY A 253 3.72 -5.65 -6.61
CA GLY A 253 2.58 -6.14 -7.38
C GLY A 253 3.07 -6.88 -8.63
N VAL A 254 2.43 -8.00 -8.95
CA VAL A 254 2.66 -8.73 -10.20
C VAL A 254 1.32 -9.03 -10.84
N ARG A 255 1.30 -9.19 -12.17
CA ARG A 255 0.06 -9.63 -12.85
C ARG A 255 -0.35 -10.99 -12.31
N ALA A 256 -1.65 -11.15 -12.11
CA ALA A 256 -2.20 -12.42 -11.66
C ALA A 256 -1.97 -13.50 -12.72
N ARG A 257 -1.93 -14.75 -12.28
CA ARG A 257 -1.75 -15.89 -13.19
C ARG A 257 -2.92 -16.02 -14.16
N VAL A 258 -2.62 -16.55 -15.33
CA VAL A 258 -3.62 -17.02 -16.29
C VAL A 258 -3.86 -18.51 -16.06
N GLY A 259 -5.13 -18.91 -15.96
CA GLY A 259 -5.54 -20.30 -15.85
C GLY A 259 -5.39 -21.08 -17.15
N GLU A 260 -5.65 -22.38 -17.10
CA GLU A 260 -5.64 -23.26 -18.29
C GLU A 260 -6.69 -22.84 -19.33
N ASP A 261 -7.75 -22.15 -18.90
CA ASP A 261 -8.80 -21.60 -19.75
C ASP A 261 -8.41 -20.27 -20.43
N GLY A 262 -7.18 -19.79 -20.23
CA GLY A 262 -6.70 -18.53 -20.77
C GLY A 262 -7.25 -17.30 -20.05
N LYS A 263 -7.98 -17.45 -18.93
CA LYS A 263 -8.50 -16.32 -18.16
C LYS A 263 -7.59 -15.99 -16.98
N GLU A 264 -7.49 -14.70 -16.67
CA GLU A 264 -6.82 -14.27 -15.44
C GLU A 264 -7.56 -14.82 -14.21
N ILE A 265 -6.80 -15.43 -13.30
CA ILE A 265 -7.25 -15.87 -11.99
C ILE A 265 -7.21 -14.65 -11.06
N GLY A 266 -8.33 -14.31 -10.43
CA GLY A 266 -8.39 -13.18 -9.50
C GLY A 266 -9.81 -12.70 -9.24
N LEU A 267 -9.92 -11.46 -8.76
CA LEU A 267 -11.19 -10.85 -8.37
C LEU A 267 -12.11 -10.60 -9.57
N GLY A 268 -11.54 -10.14 -10.69
CA GLY A 268 -12.28 -9.76 -11.90
C GLY A 268 -13.25 -8.57 -11.71
N PRO A 269 -14.03 -8.22 -12.75
CA PRO A 269 -14.94 -7.07 -12.76
C PRO A 269 -16.24 -7.27 -11.96
N GLY A 270 -16.47 -8.45 -11.40
CA GLY A 270 -17.73 -8.80 -10.73
C GLY A 270 -17.98 -7.95 -9.48
N THR A 271 -19.25 -7.74 -9.13
CA THR A 271 -19.67 -6.88 -8.01
C THR A 271 -19.50 -7.52 -6.62
N GLY A 272 -18.97 -8.74 -6.48
CA GLY A 272 -18.90 -9.45 -5.18
C GLY A 272 -20.29 -9.95 -4.73
N ARG A 273 -20.44 -11.03 -3.95
CA ARG A 273 -19.53 -12.09 -3.49
C ARG A 273 -19.68 -13.33 -4.38
N ARG A 274 -18.63 -14.16 -4.51
CA ARG A 274 -18.86 -15.59 -4.81
C ARG A 274 -19.25 -16.21 -3.47
N TRP A 275 -20.49 -16.64 -3.35
CA TRP A 275 -20.95 -17.50 -2.25
C TRP A 275 -20.55 -18.94 -2.54
#